data_AF-A0A1E7NAX6-F1
#
_entry.id   AF-A0A1E7NAX6-F1
#
_cell.length_a   1.000
_cell.length_b   1.000
_cell.length_c   1.000
_cell.angle_alpha   90.00
_cell.angle_beta   90.00
_cell.angle_gamma   90.00
#
_symmetry.space_group_name_H-M   'P 1'
#
loop_
_entity.id
_entity.type
_entity.pdbx_description
1 polymer ?
#
loop_
_entity_poly.entity_id
_entity_poly.type
_entity_poly.pdbx_seq_one_letter_code
_entity_poly.pdbx_strand_id
1 'polypeptide(L)' 'MHGTNTGPIATFCGNCNCGCPQLFVDPAAPAEKRVRITDDFGQQVQMSEEQFRDLVAQAKSGALDTLAAPAV' A
#
# COMPACT_ATOMS: atom_id res chain seq x y z
N MET A 1 -1.99 15.32 -19.05
CA MET A 1 -2.14 16.05 -17.77
C MET A 1 -2.02 15.00 -16.66
N HIS A 2 -1.13 15.02 -15.67
CA HIS A 2 0.00 15.86 -15.28
C HIS A 2 1.07 14.92 -14.70
N GLY A 3 2.34 15.18 -15.00
CA GLY A 3 3.47 14.48 -14.39
C GLY A 3 3.78 15.07 -13.02
N THR A 4 3.58 14.26 -11.97
CA THR A 4 4.12 14.45 -10.62
C THR A 4 4.46 13.05 -10.10
N ASN A 5 5.70 12.60 -10.28
CA ASN A 5 6.27 11.34 -9.77
C ASN A 5 5.23 10.23 -9.47
N THR A 6 4.51 9.77 -10.50
CA THR A 6 3.28 8.96 -10.41
C THR A 6 3.55 7.45 -10.25
N GLY A 7 4.76 7.08 -9.85
CA GLY A 7 5.17 5.69 -9.67
C GLY A 7 4.71 5.13 -8.32
N PRO A 8 4.63 3.80 -8.18
CA PRO A 8 4.42 3.19 -6.89
C PRO A 8 5.59 3.51 -5.96
N ILE A 9 5.30 3.84 -4.70
CA ILE A 9 6.33 4.08 -3.68
C ILE A 9 6.79 2.79 -3.01
N ALA A 10 6.02 1.70 -3.16
CA ALA A 10 6.40 0.35 -2.74
C ALA A 10 5.70 -0.69 -3.64
N THR A 11 6.37 -1.83 -3.84
CA THR A 11 5.86 -3.01 -4.56
C THR A 11 5.99 -4.23 -3.66
N PHE A 12 4.93 -5.01 -3.51
CA PHE A 12 4.83 -6.14 -2.57
C PHE A 12 4.78 -7.46 -3.33
N CYS A 13 5.94 -8.10 -3.62
CA CYS A 13 5.93 -9.27 -4.52
C CYS A 13 6.85 -10.44 -4.15
N GLY A 14 7.66 -10.31 -3.09
CA GLY A 14 8.61 -11.34 -2.70
C GLY A 14 9.48 -11.77 -3.88
N ASN A 15 9.43 -13.07 -4.23
CA ASN A 15 10.22 -13.66 -5.32
C ASN A 15 9.48 -13.73 -6.67
N CYS A 16 8.20 -13.37 -6.74
CA CYS A 16 7.43 -13.34 -7.97
C CYS A 16 7.41 -11.93 -8.55
N ASN A 17 7.25 -11.78 -9.87
CA ASN A 17 7.21 -10.48 -10.55
C ASN A 17 5.88 -10.23 -11.30
N CYS A 18 4.82 -10.99 -11.01
CA CYS A 18 3.49 -10.76 -11.58
C CYS A 18 2.45 -10.58 -10.47
N GLY A 19 1.43 -9.75 -10.71
CA GLY A 19 0.33 -9.59 -9.76
C GLY A 19 0.63 -8.74 -8.53
N CYS A 20 1.76 -8.02 -8.51
CA CYS A 20 2.26 -7.38 -7.29
C CYS A 20 1.33 -6.26 -6.82
N PRO A 21 0.82 -6.30 -5.59
CA PRO A 21 0.25 -5.13 -5.00
C PRO A 21 1.29 -4.00 -4.95
N GLN A 22 0.84 -2.79 -5.24
CA GLN A 22 1.64 -1.59 -5.33
C GLN A 22 0.99 -0.46 -4.54
N LEU A 23 1.81 0.30 -3.80
CA LEU A 23 1.38 1.42 -2.99
C LEU A 23 1.56 2.74 -3.74
N PHE A 24 0.52 3.56 -3.79
CA PHE A 24 0.50 4.88 -4.41
C PHE A 24 -0.04 5.94 -3.44
N VAL A 25 0.37 7.19 -3.65
CA VAL A 25 -0.23 8.37 -3.05
C VAL A 25 -0.75 9.26 -4.18
N ASP A 26 -2.07 9.43 -4.26
CA ASP A 26 -2.73 10.22 -5.31
C ASP A 26 -3.17 11.58 -4.75
N PRO A 27 -2.42 12.67 -4.95
CA PRO A 27 -2.78 13.97 -4.41
C PRO A 27 -4.10 14.54 -4.96
N ALA A 28 -4.61 14.01 -6.07
CA ALA A 28 -5.88 14.43 -6.65
C ALA A 28 -7.10 13.70 -6.05
N ALA A 29 -6.89 12.62 -5.29
CA ALA A 29 -7.97 11.89 -4.63
C ALA A 29 -8.50 12.66 -3.39
N PRO A 30 -9.76 12.39 -2.98
CA PRO A 30 -10.27 12.83 -1.68
C PRO A 30 -9.32 12.44 -0.54
N ALA A 31 -9.23 13.25 0.51
CA ALA A 31 -8.24 13.09 1.58
C ALA A 31 -8.34 11.71 2.27
N GLU A 32 -9.53 11.14 2.27
CA GLU A 32 -9.92 9.86 2.88
C GLU A 32 -9.53 8.65 2.02
N LYS A 33 -9.06 8.90 0.79
CA LYS A 33 -8.78 7.90 -0.25
C LYS A 33 -7.43 8.09 -0.93
N ARG A 34 -6.58 8.93 -0.35
CA ARG A 34 -5.35 9.41 -0.98
C ARG A 34 -4.27 8.33 -1.09
N VAL A 35 -4.25 7.41 -0.14
CA VAL A 35 -3.31 6.28 -0.15
C VAL A 35 -4.02 5.07 -0.73
N ARG A 36 -3.43 4.44 -1.73
CA ARG A 36 -4.00 3.28 -2.43
C ARG A 36 -2.99 2.16 -2.55
N ILE A 37 -3.36 0.97 -2.08
CA ILE A 37 -2.68 -0.29 -2.41
C ILE A 37 -3.55 -0.99 -3.45
N THR A 38 -2.97 -1.38 -4.59
CA THR A 38 -3.71 -2.06 -5.67
C THR A 38 -2.84 -3.09 -6.37
N ASP A 39 -3.44 -4.15 -6.88
CA ASP A 39 -2.82 -5.04 -7.87
C ASP A 39 -3.33 -4.73 -9.29
N ASP A 40 -2.86 -5.49 -10.28
CA ASP A 40 -3.30 -5.45 -11.67
C ASP A 40 -4.57 -6.29 -11.95
N PHE A 41 -5.10 -6.99 -10.94
CA PHE A 41 -6.36 -7.73 -11.00
C PHE A 41 -7.56 -6.89 -10.55
N GLY A 42 -7.33 -5.65 -10.10
CA GLY A 42 -8.36 -4.69 -9.71
C GLY A 42 -8.74 -4.72 -8.22
N GLN A 43 -8.04 -5.50 -7.40
CA GLN A 43 -8.19 -5.43 -5.95
C GLN A 43 -7.53 -4.16 -5.44
N GLN A 44 -8.19 -3.47 -4.50
CA GLN A 44 -7.61 -2.27 -3.91
C GLN A 44 -8.07 -2.01 -2.48
N VAL A 45 -7.19 -1.38 -1.72
CA VAL A 45 -7.49 -0.77 -0.43
C VAL A 45 -7.15 0.71 -0.53
N GLN A 46 -8.09 1.58 -0.15
CA GLN A 46 -7.88 3.01 -0.08
C GLN A 46 -8.09 3.52 1.34
N MET A 47 -7.26 4.47 1.75
CA MET A 47 -7.31 5.06 3.08
C MET A 47 -6.76 6.49 3.06
N SER A 48 -6.98 7.22 4.15
CA SER A 48 -6.33 8.51 4.35
C SER A 48 -4.85 8.36 4.65
N GLU A 49 -4.09 9.45 4.49
CA GLU A 49 -2.69 9.48 4.93
C GLU A 49 -2.53 9.25 6.44
N GLU A 50 -3.50 9.69 7.24
CA GLU A 50 -3.50 9.49 8.69
C GLU A 50 -3.67 8.01 9.06
N GLN A 51 -4.62 7.33 8.42
CA GLN A 51 -4.83 5.89 8.59
C GLN A 51 -3.60 5.09 8.13
N PHE A 52 -2.96 5.50 7.03
CA PHE A 52 -1.73 4.86 6.59
C PHE A 52 -0.58 5.07 7.58
N ARG A 53 -0.46 6.25 8.19
CA ARG A 53 0.53 6.50 9.26
C ARG A 53 0.32 5.60 10.47
N ASP A 54 -0.93 5.38 10.88
CA ASP A 54 -1.25 4.43 11.96
C ASP A 54 -0.88 3.00 11.57
N LEU A 55 -1.24 2.55 10.36
CA LEU A 55 -0.83 1.24 9.84
C LEU A 55 0.68 1.04 9.89
N VAL A 56 1.46 2.05 9.50
CA VAL A 56 2.93 2.01 9.59
C VAL A 56 3.41 1.95 11.05
N ALA A 57 2.76 2.65 11.97
CA ALA A 57 3.09 2.59 13.39
C ALA A 57 2.81 1.19 13.97
N GLN A 58 1.66 0.60 13.65
CA GLN A 58 1.29 -0.76 14.05
C GLN A 58 2.30 -1.78 13.51
N ALA A 59 2.64 -1.70 12.23
CA ALA A 59 3.65 -2.56 11.62
C ALA A 59 5.02 -2.44 12.32
N LYS A 60 5.48 -1.22 12.60
CA LYS A 60 6.74 -0.98 13.32
C LYS A 60 6.74 -1.46 14.76
N SER A 61 5.57 -1.54 15.40
CA SER A 61 5.42 -2.07 16.75
C SER A 61 5.40 -3.60 16.82
N GLY A 62 5.39 -4.28 15.66
CA GLY A 62 5.26 -5.74 15.57
C GLY A 62 3.82 -6.25 15.69
N ALA A 63 2.82 -5.36 15.75
CA ALA A 63 1.41 -5.75 15.87
C ALA A 63 0.91 -6.58 14.67
N LEU A 64 1.57 -6.48 13.52
CA LEU A 64 1.22 -7.22 12.30
C LEU A 64 2.07 -8.48 12.09
N ASP A 65 3.02 -8.78 12.97
CA ASP A 65 3.97 -9.89 12.79
C ASP A 65 3.28 -11.26 12.78
N THR A 66 2.10 -11.39 13.39
CA THR A 66 1.29 -12.61 13.33
C THR A 66 0.88 -12.97 11.90
N LEU A 67 0.79 -11.98 11.00
CA LEU A 67 0.51 -12.19 9.57
C LEU A 67 1.78 -12.40 8.74
N ALA A 68 2.94 -11.99 9.27
CA ALA A 68 4.24 -12.12 8.61
C ALA A 68 4.99 -13.41 8.98
N ALA A 69 4.55 -14.12 10.03
CA ALA A 69 5.10 -15.43 10.38
C ALA A 69 4.90 -16.42 9.23
N PRO A 70 5.91 -17.24 8.89
CA PRO A 70 5.73 -18.28 7.89
C PRO A 70 4.58 -19.21 8.31
N ALA A 71 3.73 -19.58 7.35
CA ALA A 71 2.79 -20.68 7.56
C ALA A 71 3.61 -21.91 7.97
N VAL A 72 3.35 -22.43 9.17
CA VAL A 72 3.96 -23.67 9.68
C VAL A 72 3.44 -24.85 8.88
#